data_AF-A0A8K0EBA3-F1
#
_entry.id   AF-A0A8K0EBA3-F1
#
_cell.length_a   1.000
_cell.length_b   1.000
_cell.length_c   1.000
_cell.angle_alpha   90.00
_cell.angle_beta   90.00
_cell.angle_gamma   90.00
#
_symmetry.space_group_name_H-M   'P 1'
#
loop_
_entity.id
_entity.type
_entity.pdbx_description
1 polymer ?
#
loop_
_entity_poly.entity_id
_entity_poly.type
_entity_poly.pdbx_seq_one_letter_code
_entity_poly.pdbx_strand_id
1 'polypeptide(L)'
;MREGLYDLVKNDSVKEGDGNRMLRNLKFDMVQYFQNNHTHYKDLEFRYIAEHNALLTPRLSVAILHNKTINFHGLPGKNIPKDLFMEFLNRKAKDGLTRLGPDMTSATVTREGNSLGVLGDILSSFDRDISLYTAIGKHTVPDLKGEVEQLVDELKMEDPFKIIPGRCYTTFPTQSRLHTIDGRKLTGWMLKQK
;
A
#
# COMPACT_ATOMS: atom_id res chain seq x y z
N MET A 1 13.60 -8.49 -12.99
CA MET A 1 12.97 -7.32 -13.63
C MET A 1 11.45 -7.25 -13.41
N ARG A 2 10.66 -8.33 -13.62
CA ARG A 2 9.19 -8.29 -13.42
C ARG A 2 8.73 -8.05 -11.97
N GLU A 3 9.48 -8.49 -10.97
CA GLU A 3 9.08 -8.35 -9.55
C GLU A 3 9.23 -6.92 -9.04
N GLY A 4 10.36 -6.27 -9.31
CA GLY A 4 10.52 -4.85 -9.00
C GLY A 4 9.45 -3.99 -9.66
N LEU A 5 9.04 -4.34 -10.89
CA LEU A 5 7.94 -3.65 -11.57
C LEU A 5 6.60 -3.86 -10.84
N TYR A 6 6.32 -5.07 -10.35
CA TYR A 6 5.13 -5.35 -9.55
C TYR A 6 5.11 -4.54 -8.25
N ASP A 7 6.23 -4.46 -7.54
CA ASP A 7 6.35 -3.64 -6.33
C ASP A 7 6.18 -2.15 -6.61
N LEU A 8 6.71 -1.66 -7.75
CA LEU A 8 6.47 -0.28 -8.21
C LEU A 8 4.98 -0.03 -8.47
N VAL A 9 4.30 -0.93 -9.16
CA VAL A 9 2.85 -0.83 -9.44
C VAL A 9 2.02 -0.87 -8.15
N LYS A 10 2.44 -1.65 -7.16
CA LYS A 10 1.82 -1.68 -5.82
C LYS A 10 1.98 -0.37 -5.10
N ASN A 11 3.21 0.14 -5.00
CA ASN A 11 3.50 1.40 -4.34
C ASN A 11 2.77 2.56 -5.00
N ASP A 12 2.73 2.57 -6.33
CA ASP A 12 1.99 3.56 -7.11
C ASP A 12 0.47 3.49 -6.84
N SER A 13 -0.12 2.29 -6.78
CA SER A 13 -1.55 2.14 -6.47
C SER A 13 -1.93 2.71 -5.10
N VAL A 14 -1.03 2.61 -4.12
CA VAL A 14 -1.20 3.21 -2.80
C VAL A 14 -1.11 4.73 -2.89
N LYS A 15 -0.07 5.27 -3.56
CA LYS A 15 0.15 6.72 -3.72
C LYS A 15 -1.01 7.43 -4.41
N GLU A 16 -1.60 6.78 -5.41
CA GLU A 16 -2.78 7.28 -6.14
C GLU A 16 -4.09 7.02 -5.39
N GLY A 17 -4.10 6.21 -4.33
CA GLY A 17 -5.32 5.83 -3.62
C GLY A 17 -6.28 4.97 -4.46
N ASP A 18 -5.76 4.27 -5.47
CA ASP A 18 -6.55 3.44 -6.37
C ASP A 18 -6.83 2.07 -5.73
N GLY A 19 -7.93 2.01 -5.00
CA GLY A 19 -8.39 0.79 -4.34
C GLY A 19 -8.61 -0.39 -5.30
N ASN A 20 -9.04 -0.17 -6.54
CA ASN A 20 -9.25 -1.25 -7.51
C ASN A 20 -7.93 -1.88 -7.92
N ARG A 21 -6.90 -1.06 -8.18
CA ARG A 21 -5.53 -1.55 -8.43
C ARG A 21 -4.99 -2.29 -7.22
N MET A 22 -5.19 -1.76 -6.01
CA MET A 22 -4.80 -2.43 -4.78
C MET A 22 -5.45 -3.81 -4.64
N LEU A 23 -6.76 -3.93 -4.89
CA LEU A 23 -7.47 -5.21 -4.84
C LEU A 23 -6.96 -6.22 -5.87
N ARG A 24 -6.60 -5.77 -7.09
CA ARG A 24 -5.95 -6.63 -8.08
C ARG A 24 -4.59 -7.12 -7.60
N ASN A 25 -3.77 -6.24 -7.02
CA ASN A 25 -2.47 -6.59 -6.46
C ASN A 25 -2.61 -7.61 -5.33
N LEU A 26 -3.59 -7.46 -4.43
CA LEU A 26 -3.84 -8.42 -3.35
C LEU A 26 -4.13 -9.85 -3.86
N LYS A 27 -4.73 -10.01 -5.06
CA LYS A 27 -4.91 -11.34 -5.66
C LYS A 27 -3.56 -12.01 -5.99
N PHE A 28 -2.60 -11.23 -6.46
CA PHE A 28 -1.25 -11.73 -6.77
C PHE A 28 -0.45 -11.98 -5.49
N ASP A 29 -0.57 -11.09 -4.48
CA ASP A 29 0.07 -11.25 -3.18
C ASP A 29 -0.40 -12.53 -2.47
N MET A 30 -1.71 -12.80 -2.50
CA MET A 30 -2.30 -13.98 -1.84
C MET A 30 -1.72 -15.28 -2.39
N VAL A 31 -1.53 -15.33 -3.71
CA VAL A 31 -0.91 -16.46 -4.38
C VAL A 31 0.56 -16.62 -3.96
N GLN A 32 1.31 -15.53 -3.87
CA GLN A 32 2.69 -15.57 -3.39
C GLN A 32 2.78 -16.01 -1.91
N TYR A 33 1.87 -15.53 -1.05
CA TYR A 33 1.81 -15.95 0.34
C TYR A 33 1.44 -17.43 0.50
N PHE A 34 0.56 -17.94 -0.38
CA PHE A 34 0.29 -19.36 -0.44
C PHE A 34 1.55 -20.17 -0.76
N GLN A 35 2.30 -19.78 -1.79
CA GLN A 35 3.54 -20.47 -2.18
C GLN A 35 4.61 -20.45 -1.09
N ASN A 36 4.74 -19.32 -0.38
CA ASN A 36 5.74 -19.12 0.66
C ASN A 36 5.29 -19.62 2.05
N ASN A 37 4.14 -20.32 2.14
CA ASN A 37 3.57 -20.81 3.40
C ASN A 37 3.29 -19.73 4.45
N HIS A 38 2.99 -18.51 4.02
CA HIS A 38 2.61 -17.38 4.86
C HIS A 38 1.12 -17.47 5.24
N THR A 39 0.77 -18.37 6.17
CA THR A 39 -0.61 -18.75 6.49
C THR A 39 -1.50 -17.59 6.91
N HIS A 40 -1.04 -16.73 7.82
CA HIS A 40 -1.83 -15.59 8.27
C HIS A 40 -2.18 -14.63 7.12
N TYR A 41 -1.20 -14.32 6.28
CA TYR A 41 -1.36 -13.34 5.20
C TYR A 41 -2.25 -13.86 4.06
N LYS A 42 -2.08 -15.11 3.64
CA LYS A 42 -2.95 -15.71 2.60
C LYS A 42 -4.41 -15.82 3.05
N ASP A 43 -4.65 -16.18 4.31
CA ASP A 43 -6.01 -16.31 4.86
C ASP A 43 -6.69 -14.93 5.02
N LEU A 44 -5.93 -13.91 5.42
CA LEU A 44 -6.42 -12.54 5.54
C LEU A 44 -6.80 -11.96 4.17
N GLU A 45 -5.93 -12.13 3.17
CA GLU A 45 -6.20 -11.61 1.82
C GLU A 45 -7.32 -12.36 1.13
N PHE A 46 -7.42 -13.68 1.30
CA PHE A 46 -8.56 -14.45 0.77
C PHE A 46 -9.88 -13.95 1.35
N ARG A 47 -9.96 -13.77 2.67
CA ARG A 47 -11.16 -13.20 3.33
C ARG A 47 -11.48 -11.82 2.80
N TYR A 48 -10.49 -10.93 2.69
CA TYR A 48 -10.70 -9.59 2.16
C TYR A 48 -11.22 -9.60 0.71
N ILE A 49 -10.67 -10.47 -0.14
CA ILE A 49 -11.14 -10.65 -1.51
C ILE A 49 -12.57 -11.20 -1.52
N ALA A 50 -12.90 -12.19 -0.69
CA ALA A 50 -14.25 -12.75 -0.59
C ALA A 50 -15.26 -11.71 -0.09
N GLU A 51 -14.89 -10.92 0.92
CA GLU A 51 -15.68 -9.82 1.45
C GLU A 51 -16.06 -8.83 0.35
N HIS A 52 -15.09 -8.37 -0.43
CA HIS A 52 -15.32 -7.38 -1.48
C HIS A 52 -16.16 -7.92 -2.66
N ASN A 53 -15.98 -9.19 -3.01
CA ASN A 53 -16.62 -9.78 -4.19
C ASN A 53 -17.98 -10.43 -3.92
N ALA A 54 -18.24 -10.89 -2.69
CA ALA A 54 -19.41 -11.73 -2.40
C ALA A 54 -20.12 -11.44 -1.07
N LEU A 55 -19.42 -11.01 0.00
CA LEU A 55 -20.05 -10.94 1.33
C LEU A 55 -20.58 -9.55 1.69
N LEU A 56 -19.89 -8.48 1.26
CA LEU A 56 -20.26 -7.12 1.61
C LEU A 56 -21.34 -6.56 0.67
N THR A 57 -22.20 -5.70 1.21
CA THR A 57 -23.08 -4.88 0.37
C THR A 57 -22.24 -3.97 -0.55
N PRO A 58 -22.73 -3.60 -1.74
CA PRO A 58 -21.98 -2.74 -2.66
C PRO A 58 -21.47 -1.45 -2.01
N ARG A 59 -22.28 -0.85 -1.13
CA ARG A 59 -21.91 0.36 -0.38
C ARG A 59 -20.72 0.12 0.55
N LEU A 60 -20.76 -0.94 1.35
CA LEU A 60 -19.68 -1.27 2.28
C LEU A 60 -18.40 -1.68 1.55
N SER A 61 -18.56 -2.41 0.45
CA SER A 61 -17.45 -2.85 -0.41
C SER A 61 -16.66 -1.64 -0.93
N VAL A 62 -17.34 -0.66 -1.54
CA VAL A 62 -16.72 0.60 -2.00
C VAL A 62 -16.12 1.39 -0.85
N ALA A 63 -16.83 1.52 0.28
CA ALA A 63 -16.34 2.27 1.43
C ALA A 63 -15.04 1.67 1.99
N ILE A 64 -14.97 0.36 2.16
CA ILE A 64 -13.78 -0.33 2.67
C ILE A 64 -12.64 -0.28 1.65
N LEU A 65 -12.94 -0.43 0.36
CA LEU A 65 -11.94 -0.38 -0.72
C LEU A 65 -11.18 0.94 -0.73
N HIS A 66 -11.90 2.06 -0.68
CA HIS A 66 -11.31 3.40 -0.76
C HIS A 66 -10.79 3.90 0.59
N ASN A 67 -11.25 3.36 1.72
CA ASN A 67 -10.77 3.72 3.06
C ASN A 67 -9.47 2.99 3.48
N LYS A 68 -8.68 2.50 2.51
CA LYS A 68 -7.38 1.85 2.76
C LYS A 68 -6.21 2.80 2.79
N THR A 69 -6.37 4.01 2.25
CA THR A 69 -5.30 5.00 2.18
C THR A 69 -5.76 6.31 2.79
N ILE A 70 -4.81 7.13 3.22
CA ILE A 70 -5.04 8.46 3.76
C ILE A 70 -4.14 9.44 3.03
N ASN A 71 -4.73 10.53 2.52
CA ASN A 71 -3.99 11.67 2.00
C ASN A 71 -3.82 12.74 3.09
N PHE A 72 -2.87 12.51 4.00
CA PHE A 72 -2.62 13.45 5.09
C PHE A 72 -2.14 14.83 4.58
N HIS A 73 -1.44 14.86 3.45
CA HIS A 73 -0.88 16.09 2.88
C HIS A 73 -1.84 16.84 1.95
N GLY A 74 -2.95 16.23 1.53
CA GLY A 74 -3.89 16.81 0.55
C GLY A 74 -3.33 16.97 -0.87
N LEU A 75 -2.19 16.33 -1.19
CA LEU A 75 -1.50 16.47 -2.48
C LEU A 75 -1.68 15.21 -3.36
N PRO A 76 -1.69 15.33 -4.70
CA PRO A 76 -1.72 14.18 -5.61
C PRO A 76 -0.52 13.25 -5.39
N GLY A 77 -0.72 11.93 -5.48
CA GLY A 77 0.35 10.94 -5.34
C GLY A 77 0.99 10.87 -3.93
N LYS A 78 0.37 11.48 -2.91
CA LYS A 78 0.87 11.53 -1.52
C LYS A 78 0.03 10.73 -0.52
N ASN A 79 -0.82 9.82 -1.01
CA ASN A 79 -1.50 8.88 -0.14
C ASN A 79 -0.50 7.93 0.53
N ILE A 80 -0.78 7.56 1.77
CA ILE A 80 -0.08 6.51 2.52
C ILE A 80 -1.07 5.44 2.95
N PRO A 81 -0.62 4.20 3.23
CA PRO A 81 -1.48 3.18 3.82
C PRO A 81 -2.09 3.69 5.13
N LYS A 82 -3.40 3.52 5.29
CA LYS A 82 -4.12 3.92 6.50
C LYS A 82 -3.55 3.25 7.75
N ASP A 83 -3.16 1.99 7.64
CA ASP A 83 -2.55 1.22 8.72
C ASP A 83 -1.25 1.87 9.21
N LEU A 84 -0.36 2.25 8.28
CA LEU A 84 0.86 2.99 8.58
C LEU A 84 0.57 4.34 9.26
N PHE A 85 -0.46 5.06 8.81
CA PHE A 85 -0.85 6.30 9.47
C PHE A 85 -1.35 6.06 10.91
N MET A 86 -2.12 5.00 11.13
CA MET A 86 -2.54 4.60 12.48
C MET A 86 -1.34 4.21 13.36
N GLU A 87 -0.30 3.57 12.82
CA GLU A 87 0.95 3.32 13.56
C GLU A 87 1.63 4.63 14.00
N PHE A 88 1.66 5.64 13.14
CA PHE A 88 2.18 6.97 13.51
C PHE A 88 1.38 7.61 14.64
N LEU A 89 0.04 7.55 14.58
CA LEU A 89 -0.83 8.05 15.64
C LEU A 89 -0.62 7.29 16.95
N ASN A 90 -0.58 5.95 16.87
CA ASN A 90 -0.35 5.09 18.03
C ASN A 90 1.00 5.37 18.68
N ARG A 91 2.04 5.62 17.88
CA ARG A 91 3.36 6.00 18.39
C ARG A 91 3.32 7.33 19.12
N LYS A 92 2.73 8.37 18.52
CA LYS A 92 2.56 9.68 19.16
C LYS A 92 1.80 9.58 20.49
N ALA A 93 0.71 8.80 20.50
CA ALA A 93 -0.07 8.54 21.71
C ALA A 93 0.80 7.89 22.80
N LYS A 94 1.53 6.82 22.46
CA LYS A 94 2.41 6.10 23.39
C LYS A 94 3.54 7.00 23.92
N ASP A 95 4.11 7.86 23.10
CA ASP A 95 5.17 8.78 23.51
C ASP A 95 4.65 9.81 24.54
N GLY A 96 3.42 10.31 24.37
CA GLY A 96 2.75 11.15 25.36
C GLY A 96 2.42 10.41 26.66
N LEU A 97 1.87 9.20 26.55
CA LEU A 97 1.49 8.38 27.70
C LEU A 97 2.68 7.90 28.53
N THR A 98 3.80 7.57 27.89
CA THR A 98 5.01 7.11 28.58
C THR A 98 5.51 8.15 29.59
N ARG A 99 5.27 9.44 29.34
CA ARG A 99 5.65 10.55 30.23
C ARG A 99 4.77 10.65 31.48
N LEU A 100 3.59 10.04 31.49
CA LEU A 100 2.68 10.01 32.64
C LEU A 100 3.09 8.96 33.69
N GLY A 101 3.90 7.96 33.30
CA GLY A 101 4.42 6.97 34.23
C GLY A 101 3.31 6.12 34.90
N PRO A 102 3.43 5.81 36.21
CA PRO A 102 2.49 4.95 36.93
C PRO A 102 1.05 5.50 37.02
N ASP A 103 0.85 6.80 36.81
CA ASP A 103 -0.46 7.47 36.95
C ASP A 103 -1.37 7.29 35.73
N MET A 104 -1.06 6.31 34.86
CA MET A 104 -1.84 6.02 33.66
C MET A 104 -3.19 5.39 34.01
N THR A 105 -4.24 6.20 33.92
CA THR A 105 -5.65 5.79 34.04
C THR A 105 -6.36 5.86 32.70
N SER A 106 -7.50 5.18 32.54
CA SER A 106 -8.32 5.25 31.31
C SER A 106 -8.71 6.69 30.94
N ALA A 107 -8.95 7.53 31.95
CA ALA A 107 -9.23 8.95 31.78
C ALA A 107 -8.03 9.70 31.19
N THR A 108 -6.82 9.45 31.69
CA THR A 108 -5.60 10.07 31.14
C THR A 108 -5.29 9.60 29.72
N VAL A 109 -5.55 8.32 29.41
CA VAL A 109 -5.40 7.78 28.05
C VAL A 109 -6.35 8.45 27.08
N THR A 110 -7.61 8.60 27.48
CA THR A 110 -8.64 9.27 26.66
C THR A 110 -8.30 10.75 26.46
N ARG A 111 -7.86 11.43 27.52
CA ARG A 111 -7.42 12.83 27.45
C ARG A 111 -6.27 13.00 26.47
N GLU A 112 -5.27 12.12 26.53
CA GLU A 112 -4.13 12.19 25.62
C GLU A 112 -4.51 11.86 24.18
N GLY A 113 -5.34 10.84 23.96
CA GLY A 113 -5.85 10.54 22.61
C GLY A 113 -6.59 11.72 21.98
N ASN A 114 -7.42 12.42 22.77
CA ASN A 114 -8.17 13.60 22.32
C ASN A 114 -7.27 14.83 22.10
N SER A 115 -6.13 14.94 22.78
CA SER A 115 -5.22 16.08 22.65
C SER A 115 -4.32 15.98 21.41
N LEU A 116 -4.09 14.78 20.87
CA LEU A 116 -3.15 14.53 19.76
C LEU A 116 -3.36 15.42 18.54
N GLY A 117 -4.62 15.68 18.16
CA GLY A 117 -4.94 16.55 17.02
C GLY A 117 -4.50 17.99 17.28
N VAL A 118 -4.95 18.57 18.40
CA VAL A 118 -4.64 19.94 18.79
C VAL A 118 -3.14 20.14 19.03
N LEU A 119 -2.46 19.17 19.66
CA LEU A 119 -1.02 19.20 19.86
C LEU A 119 -0.26 19.19 18.53
N GLY A 120 -0.73 18.42 17.56
CA GLY A 120 -0.18 18.43 16.20
C GLY A 120 -0.27 19.80 15.55
N ASP A 121 -1.41 20.47 15.66
CA ASP A 121 -1.63 21.80 15.09
C ASP A 121 -0.75 22.87 15.76
N ILE A 122 -0.62 22.82 17.10
CA ILE A 122 0.25 23.72 17.86
C ILE A 122 1.71 23.54 17.44
N LEU A 123 2.20 22.30 17.36
CA LEU A 123 3.57 22.02 16.93
C LEU A 123 3.81 22.51 15.50
N SER A 124 2.87 22.29 14.58
CA SER A 124 3.00 22.76 13.20
C SER A 124 3.05 24.29 13.09
N SER A 125 2.29 24.99 13.93
CA SER A 125 2.28 26.45 14.00
C SER A 125 3.59 26.96 14.58
N PHE A 126 4.07 26.33 15.66
CA PHE A 126 5.34 26.65 16.29
C PHE A 126 6.53 26.45 15.34
N ASP A 127 6.58 25.32 14.62
CA ASP A 127 7.61 25.03 13.63
C ASP A 127 7.61 26.06 12.49
N ARG A 128 6.43 26.47 12.02
CA ARG A 128 6.27 27.52 11.01
C ARG A 128 6.79 28.87 11.51
N ASP A 129 6.41 29.24 12.73
CA ASP A 129 6.69 30.57 13.29
C ASP A 129 8.18 30.72 13.66
N ILE A 130 8.82 29.64 14.12
CA ILE A 130 10.26 29.65 14.44
C ILE A 130 11.14 29.76 13.19
N SER A 131 10.58 29.60 11.98
CA SER A 131 11.35 29.65 10.73
C SER A 131 12.58 28.73 10.79
N LEU A 132 12.48 27.60 11.53
CA LEU A 132 13.50 26.57 11.47
C LEU A 132 13.51 26.10 10.03
N TYR A 133 14.53 26.55 9.30
CA TYR A 133 14.82 26.15 7.94
C TYR A 133 15.07 24.65 7.96
N THR A 134 13.99 23.86 7.91
CA THR A 134 14.06 22.47 7.55
C THR A 134 14.43 22.50 6.08
N ALA A 135 15.72 22.36 5.80
CA ALA A 135 16.25 22.13 4.48
C ALA A 135 15.73 20.78 3.97
N ILE A 136 14.42 20.66 3.75
CA ILE A 136 13.86 19.63 2.91
C ILE A 136 14.30 20.08 1.54
N GLY A 137 15.43 19.54 1.07
CA GLY A 137 15.87 19.72 -0.29
C GLY A 137 14.71 19.36 -1.20
N LYS A 138 14.01 20.36 -1.72
CA LYS A 138 13.02 20.17 -2.76
C LYS A 138 13.83 19.76 -3.97
N HIS A 139 14.00 18.46 -4.16
CA HIS A 139 14.41 17.95 -5.45
C HIS A 139 13.36 18.43 -6.44
N THR A 140 13.78 19.28 -7.38
CA THR A 140 12.94 19.66 -8.51
C THR A 140 12.51 18.37 -9.17
N VAL A 141 11.21 18.10 -9.21
CA VAL A 141 10.70 16.95 -9.96
C VAL A 141 10.98 17.27 -11.42
N PRO A 142 11.78 16.45 -12.13
CA PRO A 142 12.07 16.70 -13.53
C PRO A 142 10.76 16.64 -14.34
N ASP A 143 10.64 17.50 -15.34
CA ASP A 143 9.55 17.40 -16.31
C ASP A 143 9.84 16.23 -17.24
N LEU A 144 9.15 15.12 -17.01
CA LEU A 144 9.34 13.86 -17.74
C LEU A 144 8.39 13.74 -18.94
N LYS A 145 7.62 14.78 -19.28
CA LYS A 145 6.57 14.66 -20.30
C LYS A 145 7.11 14.19 -21.65
N GLY A 146 8.21 14.78 -22.12
CA GLY A 146 8.85 14.39 -23.38
C GLY A 146 9.45 12.98 -23.34
N GLU A 147 10.03 12.58 -22.21
CA GLU A 147 10.57 11.22 -22.03
C GLU A 147 9.45 10.17 -22.03
N VAL A 148 8.31 10.47 -21.41
CA VAL A 148 7.14 9.60 -21.42
C VAL A 148 6.56 9.47 -22.83
N GLU A 149 6.46 10.57 -23.58
CA GLU A 149 6.01 10.55 -24.98
C GLU A 149 6.94 9.69 -25.85
N GLN A 150 8.26 9.87 -25.73
CA GLN A 150 9.25 9.05 -26.43
C GLN A 150 9.12 7.57 -26.05
N LEU A 151 9.03 7.25 -24.76
CA LEU A 151 8.89 5.87 -24.27
C LEU A 151 7.60 5.22 -24.83
N VAL A 152 6.50 5.97 -24.87
CA VAL A 152 5.23 5.47 -25.42
C VAL A 152 5.36 5.17 -26.91
N ASP A 153 6.05 6.02 -27.68
CA ASP A 153 6.27 5.81 -29.10
C ASP A 153 7.21 4.62 -29.37
N GLU A 154 8.27 4.47 -28.58
CA GLU A 154 9.15 3.28 -28.62
C GLU A 154 8.36 2.00 -28.27
N LEU A 155 7.54 2.02 -27.22
CA LEU A 155 6.69 0.89 -26.83
C LEU A 155 5.68 0.52 -27.92
N LYS A 156 5.10 1.49 -28.61
CA LYS A 156 4.19 1.25 -29.74
C LYS A 156 4.93 0.66 -30.94
N MET A 157 6.16 1.10 -31.19
CA MET A 157 6.98 0.62 -32.30
C MET A 157 7.43 -0.83 -32.09
N GLU A 158 7.93 -1.14 -30.90
CA GLU A 158 8.51 -2.44 -30.54
C GLU A 158 7.45 -3.51 -30.19
N ASP A 159 6.21 -3.11 -29.92
CA ASP A 159 5.10 -3.96 -29.48
C ASP A 159 5.53 -5.08 -28.50
N PRO A 160 6.11 -4.71 -27.34
CA PRO A 160 6.78 -5.65 -26.45
C PRO A 160 5.81 -6.63 -25.79
N PHE A 161 4.51 -6.36 -25.84
CA PHE A 161 3.46 -7.21 -25.27
C PHE A 161 2.97 -8.29 -26.24
N LYS A 162 3.46 -8.30 -27.48
CA LYS A 162 3.18 -9.38 -28.43
C LYS A 162 3.77 -10.70 -27.92
N ILE A 163 2.89 -11.69 -27.77
CA ILE A 163 3.29 -13.04 -27.34
C ILE A 163 3.99 -13.71 -28.52
N ILE A 164 5.32 -13.86 -28.41
CA ILE A 164 6.14 -14.61 -29.37
C ILE A 164 6.45 -15.98 -28.75
N PRO A 165 5.97 -17.09 -29.32
CA PRO A 165 6.26 -18.43 -28.81
C PRO A 165 7.77 -18.69 -28.72
N GLY A 166 8.23 -19.20 -27.57
CA GLY A 166 9.66 -19.52 -27.36
C GLY A 166 10.56 -18.33 -27.00
N ARG A 167 10.04 -17.09 -26.92
CA ARG A 167 10.82 -15.92 -26.49
C ARG A 167 11.17 -16.03 -25.01
N CYS A 168 12.45 -16.28 -24.71
CA CYS A 168 12.99 -16.30 -23.35
C CYS A 168 14.30 -15.50 -23.27
N TYR A 169 14.53 -14.85 -22.13
CA TYR A 169 15.83 -14.24 -21.86
C TYR A 169 16.79 -15.32 -21.35
N THR A 170 17.93 -15.48 -21.99
CA THR A 170 18.98 -16.46 -21.61
C THR A 170 19.45 -16.27 -20.16
N THR A 171 19.50 -15.01 -19.70
CA THR A 171 19.90 -14.63 -18.34
C THR A 171 18.82 -14.92 -17.28
N PHE A 172 17.56 -15.14 -17.67
CA PHE A 172 16.44 -15.38 -16.75
C PHE A 172 15.73 -16.70 -17.12
N PRO A 173 16.33 -17.85 -16.79
CA PRO A 173 15.81 -19.18 -17.17
C PRO A 173 14.46 -19.52 -16.51
N THR A 174 14.15 -18.94 -15.34
CA THR A 174 12.85 -19.07 -14.66
C THR A 174 12.18 -17.70 -14.54
N GLN A 175 11.03 -17.54 -15.19
CA GLN A 175 10.54 -16.22 -15.61
C GLN A 175 9.51 -15.55 -14.67
N SER A 176 9.07 -16.19 -13.60
CA SER A 176 8.08 -15.61 -12.65
C SER A 176 7.99 -16.43 -11.37
N ARG A 177 7.98 -15.85 -10.17
CA ARG A 177 7.70 -16.59 -8.90
C ARG A 177 6.43 -17.45 -8.94
N LEU A 178 5.50 -17.13 -9.83
CA LEU A 178 4.24 -17.87 -10.03
C LEU A 178 4.42 -19.20 -10.80
N HIS A 179 5.59 -19.49 -11.38
CA HIS A 179 5.80 -20.70 -12.20
C HIS A 179 5.74 -22.01 -11.39
N THR A 180 5.98 -21.96 -10.08
CA THR A 180 5.95 -23.13 -9.19
C THR A 180 4.60 -23.32 -8.48
N ILE A 181 3.57 -22.54 -8.83
CA ILE A 181 2.26 -22.65 -8.17
C ILE A 181 1.62 -23.98 -8.53
N ASP A 182 1.33 -24.77 -7.50
CA ASP A 182 0.41 -25.90 -7.63
C ASP A 182 -1.03 -25.39 -7.54
N GLY A 183 -1.65 -25.18 -8.71
CA GLY A 183 -3.02 -24.69 -8.81
C GLY A 183 -4.05 -25.63 -8.15
N ARG A 184 -3.79 -26.95 -8.11
CA ARG A 184 -4.70 -27.91 -7.44
C ARG A 184 -4.66 -27.73 -5.93
N LYS A 185 -3.46 -27.57 -5.37
CA LYS A 185 -3.30 -27.30 -3.93
C LYS A 185 -3.90 -25.94 -3.55
N LEU A 186 -3.68 -24.91 -4.36
CA LEU A 186 -4.23 -23.58 -4.12
C LEU A 186 -5.77 -23.62 -4.10
N THR A 187 -6.39 -24.17 -5.15
CA THR A 187 -7.85 -24.32 -5.22
C THR A 187 -8.39 -25.20 -4.09
N GLY A 188 -7.70 -26.31 -3.78
CA GLY A 188 -8.07 -27.19 -2.68
C GLY A 188 -8.02 -26.49 -1.31
N TRP A 189 -7.09 -25.55 -1.11
CA TRP A 189 -7.06 -24.71 0.09
C TRP A 189 -8.18 -23.66 0.08
N MET A 190 -8.43 -22.98 -1.04
CA MET A 190 -9.52 -22.00 -1.15
C MET A 190 -10.88 -22.61 -0.84
N LEU A 191 -11.17 -23.81 -1.34
CA LEU A 191 -12.43 -24.52 -1.08
C LEU A 191 -12.59 -24.98 0.38
N LYS A 192 -11.49 -25.07 1.13
CA LYS A 192 -11.51 -25.39 2.57
C LYS A 192 -11.75 -24.16 3.44
N GLN A 193 -11.58 -22.95 2.89
CA GLN A 193 -11.93 -21.72 3.58
C GLN A 193 -13.46 -21.61 3.61
N LYS A 194 -14.07 -22.06 4.71
CA LYS A 194 -15.50 -21.93 5.01
C LYS A 194 -15.70 -20.87 6.08
#